data_AF-A0A7Y6B010-F1
#
_entry.id   AF-A0A7Y6B010-F1
#
_cell.length_a   1.000
_cell.length_b   1.000
_cell.length_c   1.000
_cell.angle_alpha   90.00
_cell.angle_beta   90.00
_cell.angle_gamma   90.00
#
_symmetry.space_group_name_H-M   'P 1'
#
loop_
_entity.id
_entity.type
_entity.pdbx_description
1 polymer ?
#
loop_
_entity_poly.entity_id
_entity_poly.type
_entity_poly.pdbx_seq_one_letter_code
_entity_poly.pdbx_strand_id
1 'polypeptide(L)'
;MICDTESRGYKRNPAELQLNATEGFIPLWSEGSILRWRFQEQSLSNFESPNEVKAKIEELFALALEAWGDAVPVSFTRDDDAWDFQIVVQEVERCNAARACVLASAFFPDAGRHDLVIYPTLFKQDLSEQIETIAHELGHVFGLRHWFAPQSEPDYPAEPFGSQDRRSIMNYGPDSQLTEKDKQDLKDLYSRARSGKLKEINGTAIRLVTPFHTLRELANSVIFK
;
A
#
# COMPACT_ATOMS: atom_id res chain seq x y z
N MET A 1 4.57 -14.63 -0.01
CA MET A 1 4.10 -13.47 0.78
C MET A 1 2.95 -13.80 1.72
N ILE A 2 2.93 -13.19 2.91
CA ILE A 2 1.74 -12.97 3.75
C ILE A 2 1.81 -11.52 4.26
N CYS A 3 0.77 -10.75 3.98
CA CYS A 3 0.57 -9.41 4.53
C CYS A 3 -0.30 -9.48 5.80
N ASP A 4 -0.22 -8.47 6.65
CA ASP A 4 -1.08 -8.28 7.83
C ASP A 4 -1.77 -6.92 7.86
N THR A 5 -1.76 -6.18 6.73
CA THR A 5 -2.70 -5.07 6.52
C THR A 5 -4.11 -5.58 6.86
N GLU A 6 -4.48 -6.76 6.31
CA GLU A 6 -5.59 -7.63 6.76
C GLU A 6 -5.27 -9.12 6.50
N SER A 7 -6.08 -10.07 7.01
CA SER A 7 -5.63 -11.47 7.20
C SER A 7 -6.40 -12.58 6.44
N ARG A 8 -5.59 -13.47 5.81
CA ARG A 8 -5.86 -14.84 5.25
C ARG A 8 -6.24 -14.98 3.76
N GLY A 9 -5.51 -15.86 3.06
CA GLY A 9 -5.74 -16.22 1.66
C GLY A 9 -6.59 -17.48 1.39
N TYR A 10 -7.28 -17.43 0.24
CA TYR A 10 -7.95 -18.50 -0.54
C TYR A 10 -9.04 -19.41 0.09
N LYS A 11 -10.30 -19.11 -0.27
CA LYS A 11 -11.08 -19.97 -1.20
C LYS A 11 -12.22 -19.24 -1.97
N ARG A 12 -11.98 -19.00 -3.27
CA ARG A 12 -12.89 -18.71 -4.42
C ARG A 12 -13.97 -17.59 -4.39
N ASN A 13 -13.66 -16.55 -5.18
CA ASN A 13 -14.47 -15.74 -6.13
C ASN A 13 -15.21 -14.46 -5.63
N PRO A 14 -14.70 -13.25 -5.96
CA PRO A 14 -15.18 -12.61 -7.18
C PRO A 14 -14.16 -11.71 -7.93
N ALA A 15 -13.90 -12.10 -9.17
CA ALA A 15 -14.08 -11.26 -10.36
C ALA A 15 -13.26 -10.00 -10.71
N GLU A 16 -12.60 -9.20 -9.84
CA GLU A 16 -11.84 -7.98 -10.28
C GLU A 16 -10.71 -7.58 -9.27
N LEU A 17 -9.94 -6.48 -9.51
CA LEU A 17 -9.13 -5.85 -8.44
C LEU A 17 -10.07 -5.36 -7.34
N GLN A 18 -9.65 -5.43 -6.09
CA GLN A 18 -10.46 -4.96 -4.98
C GLN A 18 -9.98 -3.58 -4.55
N LEU A 19 -10.91 -2.66 -4.29
CA LEU A 19 -10.63 -1.34 -3.74
C LEU A 19 -11.14 -1.27 -2.32
N ASN A 20 -10.38 -0.66 -1.41
CA ASN A 20 -10.84 -0.48 -0.03
C ASN A 20 -12.09 0.40 0.01
N ALA A 21 -13.16 -0.07 0.67
CA ALA A 21 -14.40 0.69 0.87
C ALA A 21 -14.83 0.76 2.35
N THR A 22 -13.93 0.42 3.29
CA THR A 22 -14.23 0.26 4.73
C THR A 22 -14.89 1.50 5.37
N GLU A 23 -14.53 2.71 4.93
CA GLU A 23 -15.11 3.97 5.41
C GLU A 23 -16.45 4.36 4.74
N GLY A 24 -17.08 3.42 4.00
CA GLY A 24 -18.31 3.67 3.23
C GLY A 24 -18.09 4.47 1.94
N PHE A 25 -16.84 4.61 1.51
CA PHE A 25 -16.41 5.19 0.24
C PHE A 25 -15.06 4.62 -0.16
N ILE A 26 -14.72 4.68 -1.45
CA ILE A 26 -13.41 4.29 -1.98
C ILE A 26 -12.47 5.50 -1.92
N PRO A 27 -11.40 5.49 -1.11
CA PRO A 27 -10.43 6.58 -1.08
C PRO A 27 -9.33 6.36 -2.12
N LEU A 28 -9.01 7.40 -2.88
CA LEU A 28 -7.88 7.41 -3.83
C LEU A 28 -7.12 8.73 -3.71
N TRP A 29 -5.82 8.75 -3.95
CA TRP A 29 -5.04 9.99 -3.87
C TRP A 29 -5.40 11.01 -4.95
N SER A 30 -5.54 12.27 -4.55
CA SER A 30 -5.74 13.41 -5.45
C SER A 30 -4.62 13.57 -6.50
N GLU A 31 -4.92 14.27 -7.60
CA GLU A 31 -3.93 14.58 -8.64
C GLU A 31 -2.72 15.32 -8.06
N GLY A 32 -1.50 14.91 -8.44
CA GLY A 32 -0.27 15.52 -7.97
C GLY A 32 0.06 15.31 -6.48
N SER A 33 -0.59 14.37 -5.79
CA SER A 33 -0.27 14.06 -4.38
C SER A 33 1.19 13.58 -4.23
N ILE A 34 1.88 14.12 -3.23
CA ILE A 34 3.22 13.70 -2.81
C ILE A 34 3.08 13.10 -1.42
N LEU A 35 3.48 11.84 -1.22
CA LEU A 35 3.54 11.23 0.10
C LEU A 35 4.90 11.47 0.73
N ARG A 36 4.89 12.16 1.87
CA ARG A 36 6.08 12.45 2.67
C ARG A 36 6.34 11.32 3.65
N TRP A 37 7.55 10.79 3.66
CA TRP A 37 7.90 9.64 4.48
C TRP A 37 9.21 9.81 5.23
N ARG A 38 9.40 9.00 6.27
CA ARG A 38 10.63 8.93 7.06
C ARG A 38 10.85 7.54 7.62
N PHE A 39 11.99 7.29 8.26
CA PHE A 39 12.14 6.13 9.13
C PHE A 39 11.66 6.44 10.55
N GLN A 40 11.04 5.46 11.22
CA GLN A 40 10.85 5.53 12.66
C GLN A 40 12.16 5.13 13.36
N GLU A 41 13.00 6.13 13.67
CA GLU A 41 14.33 5.94 14.26
C GLU A 41 14.37 5.00 15.48
N GLN A 42 13.33 5.02 16.33
CA GLN A 42 13.24 4.15 17.50
C GLN A 42 13.17 2.65 17.13
N SER A 43 12.48 2.29 16.05
CA SER A 43 12.41 0.90 15.57
C SER A 43 13.75 0.37 15.05
N LEU A 44 14.68 1.27 14.72
CA LEU A 44 16.00 0.93 14.20
C LEU A 44 17.10 1.00 15.26
N SER A 45 16.81 1.47 16.48
CA SER A 45 17.83 1.75 17.50
C SER A 45 18.54 0.50 18.04
N ASN A 46 17.93 -0.67 17.90
CA ASN A 46 18.45 -1.95 18.40
C ASN A 46 19.17 -2.79 17.34
N PHE A 47 19.30 -2.30 16.10
CA PHE A 47 20.10 -2.94 15.06
C PHE A 47 21.58 -2.52 15.18
N GLU A 48 22.51 -3.44 14.93
CA GLU A 48 23.96 -3.14 14.97
C GLU A 48 24.38 -2.14 13.88
N SER A 49 23.76 -2.23 12.69
CA SER A 49 23.98 -1.35 11.55
C SER A 49 22.69 -0.68 11.06
N PRO A 50 22.10 0.30 11.79
CA PRO A 50 20.82 0.91 11.42
C PRO A 50 20.83 1.55 10.03
N ASN A 51 21.97 2.11 9.62
CA ASN A 51 22.12 2.75 8.30
C ASN A 51 22.14 1.73 7.14
N GLU A 52 22.66 0.51 7.36
CA GLU A 52 22.63 -0.55 6.35
C GLU A 52 21.20 -1.09 6.17
N VAL A 53 20.43 -1.20 7.27
CA VAL A 53 19.01 -1.54 7.23
C VAL A 53 18.20 -0.47 6.47
N LYS A 54 18.44 0.83 6.75
CA LYS A 54 17.81 1.94 6.02
C LYS A 54 18.13 1.87 4.53
N ALA A 55 19.41 1.75 4.17
CA ALA A 55 19.85 1.70 2.77
C ALA A 55 19.25 0.49 2.03
N LYS A 56 19.14 -0.68 2.69
CA LYS A 56 18.51 -1.86 2.09
C LYS A 56 17.01 -1.67 1.86
N ILE A 57 16.32 -1.02 2.79
CA ILE A 57 14.89 -0.71 2.63
C ILE A 57 14.68 0.35 1.54
N GLU A 58 15.52 1.38 1.48
CA GLU A 58 15.50 2.40 0.42
C GLU A 58 15.71 1.78 -0.97
N GLU A 59 16.63 0.81 -1.10
CA GLU A 59 16.83 0.02 -2.32
C GLU A 59 15.56 -0.77 -2.69
N LEU A 60 14.99 -1.54 -1.75
CA LEU A 60 13.77 -2.33 -2.00
C LEU A 60 12.57 -1.46 -2.37
N PHE A 61 12.41 -0.30 -1.72
CA PHE A 61 11.34 0.66 -1.99
C PHE A 61 11.50 1.28 -3.38
N ALA A 62 12.72 1.64 -3.77
CA ALA A 62 13.01 2.15 -5.12
C ALA A 62 12.73 1.08 -6.20
N LEU A 63 13.17 -0.17 -5.99
CA LEU A 63 12.94 -1.28 -6.93
C LEU A 63 11.45 -1.64 -7.05
N ALA A 64 10.68 -1.56 -5.96
CA ALA A 64 9.23 -1.77 -5.98
C ALA A 64 8.49 -0.64 -6.73
N LEU A 65 8.92 0.62 -6.57
CA LEU A 65 8.41 1.74 -7.35
C LEU A 65 8.78 1.61 -8.84
N GLU A 66 10.00 1.20 -9.16
CA GLU A 66 10.43 0.91 -10.54
C GLU A 66 9.59 -0.20 -11.18
N ALA A 67 9.27 -1.26 -10.41
CA ALA A 67 8.43 -2.35 -10.86
C ALA A 67 7.01 -1.86 -11.24
N TRP A 68 6.40 -0.98 -10.43
CA TRP A 68 5.13 -0.31 -10.77
C TRP A 68 5.27 0.69 -11.94
N GLY A 69 6.41 1.35 -12.06
CA GLY A 69 6.74 2.22 -13.19
C GLY A 69 5.77 3.39 -13.36
N ASP A 70 5.26 3.59 -14.58
CA ASP A 70 4.33 4.68 -14.89
C ASP A 70 2.88 4.45 -14.41
N ALA A 71 2.65 3.39 -13.62
CA ALA A 71 1.40 3.15 -12.91
C ALA A 71 1.35 3.76 -11.49
N VAL A 72 2.49 4.20 -10.95
CA VAL A 72 2.56 4.83 -9.62
C VAL A 72 1.71 6.13 -9.63
N PRO A 73 0.64 6.24 -8.83
CA PRO A 73 -0.30 7.36 -8.91
C PRO A 73 0.14 8.61 -8.13
N VAL A 74 1.18 8.50 -7.28
CA VAL A 74 1.65 9.55 -6.35
C VAL A 74 3.16 9.63 -6.33
N SER A 75 3.72 10.81 -6.07
CA SER A 75 5.17 10.94 -5.84
C SER A 75 5.51 10.64 -4.38
N PHE A 76 6.76 10.28 -4.10
CA PHE A 76 7.27 10.06 -2.75
C PHE A 76 8.46 11.00 -2.49
N THR A 77 8.54 11.56 -1.29
CA THR A 77 9.73 12.29 -0.83
C THR A 77 10.02 11.98 0.62
N ARG A 78 11.30 11.97 0.99
CA ARG A 78 11.70 11.84 2.39
C ARG A 78 11.61 13.22 3.07
N ASP A 79 10.97 13.28 4.24
CA ASP A 79 10.79 14.50 5.07
C ASP A 79 10.59 14.03 6.52
N ASP A 80 11.58 14.32 7.39
CA ASP A 80 11.56 13.86 8.78
C ASP A 80 10.68 14.74 9.70
N ASP A 81 10.34 15.96 9.26
CA ASP A 81 9.61 17.01 10.01
C ASP A 81 8.09 16.97 9.77
N ALA A 82 7.66 16.84 8.52
CA ALA A 82 6.26 16.86 8.09
C ALA A 82 5.98 15.63 7.22
N TRP A 83 5.61 14.53 7.88
CA TRP A 83 5.43 13.22 7.24
C TRP A 83 3.97 12.75 7.27
N ASP A 84 3.60 11.99 6.23
CA ASP A 84 2.31 11.31 6.07
C ASP A 84 2.41 9.84 6.52
N PHE A 85 3.55 9.18 6.30
CA PHE A 85 3.82 7.87 6.89
C PHE A 85 5.27 7.73 7.34
N GLN A 86 5.55 6.69 8.13
CA GLN A 86 6.91 6.32 8.50
C GLN A 86 7.14 4.82 8.25
N ILE A 87 8.35 4.45 7.89
CA ILE A 87 8.76 3.05 7.79
C ILE A 87 9.21 2.56 9.16
N VAL A 88 8.60 1.47 9.62
CA VAL A 88 8.85 0.85 10.93
C VAL A 88 9.42 -0.54 10.72
N VAL A 89 10.56 -0.85 11.33
CA VAL A 89 11.13 -2.21 11.27
C VAL A 89 10.88 -2.92 12.58
N GLN A 90 10.08 -3.99 12.56
CA GLN A 90 9.82 -4.79 13.76
C GLN A 90 11.06 -5.58 14.17
N GLU A 91 11.26 -5.78 15.47
CA GLU A 91 12.36 -6.60 16.01
C GLU A 91 11.99 -8.10 16.04
N VAL A 92 10.70 -8.41 16.13
CA VAL A 92 10.18 -9.77 16.32
C VAL A 92 9.46 -10.28 15.08
N GLU A 93 9.62 -11.58 14.82
CA GLU A 93 8.86 -12.26 13.76
C GLU A 93 7.40 -12.43 14.17
N ARG A 94 6.47 -12.11 13.26
CA ARG A 94 5.04 -12.38 13.45
C ARG A 94 4.63 -13.60 12.65
N CYS A 95 4.80 -14.78 13.26
CA CYS A 95 4.46 -16.07 12.67
C CYS A 95 3.30 -16.75 13.41
N ASN A 96 2.40 -17.39 12.67
CA ASN A 96 1.35 -18.23 13.24
C ASN A 96 1.85 -19.66 13.52
N ALA A 97 1.02 -20.48 14.19
CA ALA A 97 1.36 -21.85 14.56
C ALA A 97 1.66 -22.80 13.37
N ALA A 98 1.24 -22.44 12.15
CA ALA A 98 1.56 -23.16 10.92
C ALA A 98 2.87 -22.67 10.25
N ARG A 99 3.66 -21.83 10.94
CA ARG A 99 4.88 -21.16 10.44
C ARG A 99 4.66 -20.24 9.24
N ALA A 100 3.41 -19.81 9.02
CA ALA A 100 3.09 -18.76 8.09
C ALA A 100 3.40 -17.41 8.77
N CYS A 101 4.35 -16.66 8.22
CA CYS A 101 4.86 -15.43 8.81
C CYS A 101 4.48 -14.21 7.97
N VAL A 102 4.04 -13.15 8.63
CA VAL A 102 3.87 -11.82 8.05
C VAL A 102 5.23 -11.31 7.59
N LEU A 103 5.28 -10.66 6.42
CA LEU A 103 6.51 -10.06 5.89
C LEU A 103 6.46 -8.52 6.01
N ALA A 104 5.31 -7.93 5.70
CA ALA A 104 5.06 -6.50 5.84
C ALA A 104 3.55 -6.22 6.08
N SER A 105 3.22 -4.95 6.34
CA SER A 105 1.87 -4.41 6.32
C SER A 105 1.90 -2.89 6.08
N ALA A 106 0.87 -2.36 5.43
CA ALA A 106 0.75 -0.97 5.02
C ALA A 106 -0.57 -0.35 5.46
N PHE A 107 -1.01 0.68 4.75
CA PHE A 107 -2.18 1.50 5.02
C PHE A 107 -2.87 1.86 3.70
N PHE A 108 -4.16 2.21 3.78
CA PHE A 108 -4.94 2.69 2.64
C PHE A 108 -4.93 4.23 2.55
N PRO A 109 -5.29 4.83 1.40
CA PRO A 109 -5.38 6.28 1.27
C PRO A 109 -6.36 6.90 2.25
N ASP A 110 -5.92 7.92 3.01
CA ASP A 110 -6.76 8.81 3.82
C ASP A 110 -5.99 10.12 4.10
N ALA A 111 -6.41 10.87 5.13
CA ALA A 111 -5.71 12.09 5.60
C ALA A 111 -5.03 11.90 6.97
N GLY A 112 -4.72 10.66 7.35
CA GLY A 112 -4.08 10.25 8.61
C GLY A 112 -2.57 10.16 8.53
N ARG A 113 -1.95 9.69 9.62
CA ARG A 113 -0.53 9.34 9.67
C ARG A 113 -0.35 7.87 10.00
N HIS A 114 0.49 7.19 9.22
CA HIS A 114 0.54 5.73 9.19
C HIS A 114 1.95 5.16 9.32
N ASP A 115 2.00 3.85 9.52
CA ASP A 115 3.22 3.05 9.50
C ASP A 115 3.21 2.13 8.27
N LEU A 116 4.30 2.11 7.50
CA LEU A 116 4.65 1.00 6.62
C LEU A 116 5.56 0.06 7.41
N VAL A 117 5.04 -1.08 7.84
CA VAL A 117 5.71 -1.99 8.77
C VAL A 117 6.42 -3.10 8.01
N ILE A 118 7.70 -3.31 8.30
CA ILE A 118 8.53 -4.40 7.76
C ILE A 118 8.92 -5.33 8.90
N TYR A 119 8.73 -6.64 8.72
CA TYR A 119 9.10 -7.65 9.70
C TYR A 119 10.45 -8.31 9.35
N PRO A 120 11.24 -8.81 10.33
CA PRO A 120 12.56 -9.41 10.08
C PRO A 120 12.56 -10.58 9.09
N THR A 121 11.41 -11.24 8.99
CA THR A 121 11.09 -12.34 8.07
C THR A 121 11.19 -11.94 6.60
N LEU A 122 11.00 -10.67 6.24
CA LEU A 122 11.19 -10.16 4.88
C LEU A 122 12.64 -10.38 4.42
N PHE A 123 13.61 -10.00 5.25
CA PHE A 123 15.05 -10.09 4.93
C PHE A 123 15.57 -11.55 4.86
N LYS A 124 14.74 -12.53 5.23
CA LYS A 124 15.03 -13.97 5.07
C LYS A 124 14.54 -14.55 3.73
N GLN A 125 13.74 -13.80 2.97
CA GLN A 125 13.30 -14.19 1.64
C GLN A 125 14.39 -13.87 0.60
N ASP A 126 14.27 -14.43 -0.61
CA ASP A 126 15.10 -13.98 -1.73
C ASP A 126 14.71 -12.56 -2.19
N LEU A 127 15.54 -11.97 -3.06
CA LEU A 127 15.37 -10.60 -3.50
C LEU A 127 14.07 -10.37 -4.31
N SER A 128 13.55 -11.38 -5.01
CA SER A 128 12.31 -11.27 -5.78
C SER A 128 11.12 -11.11 -4.84
N GLU A 129 10.97 -12.04 -3.89
CA GLU A 129 9.91 -12.01 -2.88
C GLU A 129 10.03 -10.76 -1.97
N GLN A 130 11.26 -10.25 -1.72
CA GLN A 130 11.45 -8.96 -1.04
C GLN A 130 10.86 -7.78 -1.82
N ILE A 131 11.18 -7.65 -3.12
CA ILE A 131 10.68 -6.57 -3.99
C ILE A 131 9.16 -6.72 -4.20
N GLU A 132 8.67 -7.93 -4.46
CA GLU A 132 7.25 -8.22 -4.67
C GLU A 132 6.42 -7.94 -3.41
N THR A 133 6.94 -8.23 -2.21
CA THR A 133 6.28 -7.83 -0.96
C THR A 133 6.15 -6.31 -0.85
N ILE A 134 7.23 -5.54 -1.07
CA ILE A 134 7.13 -4.07 -0.99
C ILE A 134 6.24 -3.51 -2.11
N ALA A 135 6.21 -4.13 -3.30
CA ALA A 135 5.30 -3.76 -4.37
C ALA A 135 3.82 -4.03 -4.02
N HIS A 136 3.53 -5.11 -3.29
CA HIS A 136 2.19 -5.40 -2.76
C HIS A 136 1.74 -4.37 -1.73
N GLU A 137 2.60 -4.05 -0.76
CA GLU A 137 2.32 -3.03 0.25
C GLU A 137 2.09 -1.65 -0.40
N LEU A 138 2.86 -1.30 -1.44
CA LEU A 138 2.60 -0.11 -2.24
C LEU A 138 1.25 -0.15 -2.95
N GLY A 139 0.77 -1.33 -3.37
CA GLY A 139 -0.59 -1.52 -3.87
C GLY A 139 -1.66 -1.09 -2.85
N HIS A 140 -1.51 -1.45 -1.57
CA HIS A 140 -2.36 -0.95 -0.48
C HIS A 140 -2.26 0.56 -0.31
N VAL A 141 -1.05 1.12 -0.32
CA VAL A 141 -0.84 2.59 -0.30
C VAL A 141 -1.51 3.27 -1.49
N PHE A 142 -1.66 2.60 -2.63
CA PHE A 142 -2.40 3.12 -3.80
C PHE A 142 -3.92 2.91 -3.74
N GLY A 143 -4.44 2.23 -2.72
CA GLY A 143 -5.89 1.96 -2.52
C GLY A 143 -6.36 0.58 -2.98
N LEU A 144 -5.46 -0.27 -3.47
CA LEU A 144 -5.76 -1.65 -3.85
C LEU A 144 -5.82 -2.55 -2.60
N ARG A 145 -6.84 -3.39 -2.53
CA ARG A 145 -7.09 -4.39 -1.48
C ARG A 145 -6.83 -5.80 -2.04
N HIS A 146 -6.70 -6.78 -1.15
CA HIS A 146 -6.46 -8.17 -1.55
C HIS A 146 -7.48 -8.70 -2.56
N TRP A 147 -7.01 -9.43 -3.57
CA TRP A 147 -7.85 -10.04 -4.61
C TRP A 147 -8.96 -10.96 -4.04
N PHE A 148 -8.70 -11.58 -2.88
CA PHE A 148 -9.63 -12.50 -2.20
C PHE A 148 -10.53 -11.83 -1.15
N ALA A 149 -10.44 -10.51 -0.96
CA ALA A 149 -11.09 -9.81 0.15
C ALA A 149 -12.61 -10.09 0.27
N PRO A 150 -13.43 -10.08 -0.80
CA PRO A 150 -14.87 -10.35 -0.67
C PRO A 150 -15.24 -11.78 -0.23
N GLN A 151 -14.27 -12.68 -0.03
CA GLN A 151 -14.46 -13.99 0.61
C GLN A 151 -13.88 -14.05 2.01
N SER A 152 -12.61 -13.67 2.13
CA SER A 152 -11.83 -13.92 3.34
C SER A 152 -11.95 -12.79 4.37
N GLU A 153 -12.35 -11.60 3.92
CA GLU A 153 -12.41 -10.35 4.69
C GLU A 153 -13.84 -9.76 4.64
N PRO A 154 -14.92 -10.54 4.87
CA PRO A 154 -16.30 -10.09 4.65
C PRO A 154 -16.74 -8.96 5.58
N ASP A 155 -16.04 -8.76 6.69
CA ASP A 155 -16.26 -7.65 7.63
C ASP A 155 -15.70 -6.31 7.11
N TYR A 156 -14.93 -6.34 6.01
CA TYR A 156 -14.24 -5.20 5.41
C TYR A 156 -14.70 -4.97 3.96
N PRO A 157 -15.59 -3.99 3.71
CA PRO A 157 -16.11 -3.70 2.38
C PRO A 157 -15.02 -3.48 1.33
N ALA A 158 -15.22 -4.14 0.18
CA ALA A 158 -14.32 -4.13 -0.96
C ALA A 158 -15.14 -3.98 -2.25
N GLU A 159 -14.70 -3.10 -3.15
CA GLU A 159 -15.37 -2.87 -4.43
C GLU A 159 -14.53 -3.38 -5.62
N PRO A 160 -15.13 -4.14 -6.56
CA PRO A 160 -14.43 -4.68 -7.72
C PRO A 160 -14.15 -3.60 -8.78
N PHE A 161 -12.94 -3.57 -9.34
CA PHE A 161 -12.56 -2.73 -10.47
C PHE A 161 -11.59 -3.41 -11.45
N GLY A 162 -11.75 -3.14 -12.75
CA GLY A 162 -10.79 -3.54 -13.75
C GLY A 162 -10.96 -5.01 -14.14
N SER A 163 -9.91 -5.82 -13.99
CA SER A 163 -9.85 -7.08 -14.72
C SER A 163 -9.07 -8.21 -14.02
N GLN A 164 -9.49 -9.44 -14.33
CA GLN A 164 -9.08 -10.63 -13.58
C GLN A 164 -7.67 -11.12 -13.92
N ASP A 165 -6.80 -11.18 -12.91
CA ASP A 165 -5.71 -12.15 -12.89
C ASP A 165 -5.52 -12.73 -11.49
N ARG A 166 -5.54 -14.06 -11.39
CA ARG A 166 -5.21 -14.78 -10.14
C ARG A 166 -3.74 -14.58 -9.73
N ARG A 167 -2.89 -14.14 -10.66
CA ARG A 167 -1.47 -13.82 -10.47
C ARG A 167 -1.24 -12.37 -10.07
N SER A 168 -2.29 -11.54 -9.99
CA SER A 168 -2.22 -10.17 -9.50
C SER A 168 -1.40 -10.10 -8.22
N ILE A 169 -0.51 -9.09 -8.13
CA ILE A 169 0.33 -8.90 -6.95
C ILE A 169 -0.47 -8.83 -5.65
N MET A 170 -1.72 -8.35 -5.71
CA MET A 170 -2.64 -8.25 -4.57
C MET A 170 -3.20 -9.61 -4.12
N ASN A 171 -2.68 -10.73 -4.62
CA ASN A 171 -3.03 -12.08 -4.18
C ASN A 171 -1.94 -12.70 -3.30
N TYR A 172 -2.24 -13.83 -2.66
CA TYR A 172 -1.25 -14.62 -1.92
C TYR A 172 -0.88 -15.90 -2.66
N GLY A 173 0.39 -16.29 -2.52
CA GLY A 173 0.96 -17.54 -3.05
C GLY A 173 2.14 -17.30 -3.99
N PRO A 174 2.85 -18.38 -4.39
CA PRO A 174 4.06 -18.28 -5.23
C PRO A 174 3.79 -17.87 -6.69
N ASP A 175 2.53 -17.86 -7.11
CA ASP A 175 2.10 -17.40 -8.45
C ASP A 175 1.71 -15.90 -8.44
N SER A 176 1.82 -15.20 -7.30
CA SER A 176 1.42 -13.79 -7.14
C SER A 176 2.60 -12.87 -7.46
N GLN A 177 2.49 -12.07 -8.52
CA GLN A 177 3.56 -11.21 -9.04
C GLN A 177 2.98 -9.91 -9.60
N LEU A 178 3.78 -8.85 -9.73
CA LEU A 178 3.31 -7.61 -10.34
C LEU A 178 3.12 -7.77 -11.85
N THR A 179 1.86 -7.82 -12.28
CA THR A 179 1.50 -8.00 -13.69
C THR A 179 1.31 -6.66 -14.40
N GLU A 180 1.45 -6.66 -15.72
CA GLU A 180 1.06 -5.53 -16.56
C GLU A 180 -0.45 -5.20 -16.45
N LYS A 181 -1.26 -6.13 -15.95
CA LYS A 181 -2.70 -5.94 -15.73
C LYS A 181 -2.97 -5.08 -14.50
N ASP A 182 -2.27 -5.37 -13.40
CA ASP A 182 -2.30 -4.56 -12.18
C ASP A 182 -1.95 -3.10 -12.49
N LYS A 183 -0.89 -2.89 -13.28
CA LYS A 183 -0.44 -1.57 -13.74
C LYS A 183 -1.48 -0.86 -14.60
N GLN A 184 -2.04 -1.55 -15.60
CA GLN A 184 -3.02 -0.97 -16.53
C GLN A 184 -4.32 -0.59 -15.83
N ASP A 185 -4.85 -1.48 -14.97
CA ASP A 185 -6.09 -1.22 -14.24
C ASP A 185 -5.89 -0.11 -13.19
N LEU A 186 -4.76 -0.06 -12.47
CA LEU A 186 -4.45 1.04 -11.56
C LEU A 186 -4.40 2.40 -12.29
N LYS A 187 -3.82 2.44 -13.50
CA LYS A 187 -3.78 3.66 -14.33
C LYS A 187 -5.17 4.07 -14.81
N ASP A 188 -6.01 3.13 -15.25
CA ASP A 188 -7.39 3.43 -15.68
C ASP A 188 -8.23 3.94 -14.50
N LEU A 189 -8.10 3.31 -13.33
CA LEU A 189 -8.76 3.72 -12.09
C LEU A 189 -8.47 5.18 -11.76
N TYR A 190 -7.18 5.53 -11.60
CA TYR A 190 -6.77 6.88 -11.23
C TYR A 190 -7.11 7.90 -12.32
N SER A 191 -6.91 7.57 -13.60
CA SER A 191 -7.29 8.43 -14.73
C SER A 191 -8.79 8.75 -14.75
N ARG A 192 -9.65 7.75 -14.56
CA ARG A 192 -11.11 7.92 -14.57
C ARG A 192 -11.64 8.60 -13.30
N ALA A 193 -11.06 8.30 -12.14
CA ALA A 193 -11.41 8.95 -10.88
C ALA A 193 -11.03 10.45 -10.90
N ARG A 194 -9.79 10.78 -11.27
CA ARG A 194 -9.29 12.16 -11.29
C ARG A 194 -9.96 13.01 -12.37
N SER A 195 -10.32 12.42 -13.51
CA SER A 195 -11.13 13.10 -14.54
C SER A 195 -12.65 13.18 -14.21
N GLY A 196 -13.08 12.61 -13.08
CA GLY A 196 -14.49 12.57 -12.67
C GLY A 196 -15.40 11.73 -13.58
N LYS A 197 -14.82 10.90 -14.46
CA LYS A 197 -15.55 9.94 -15.32
C LYS A 197 -16.01 8.70 -14.54
N LEU A 198 -15.33 8.37 -13.46
CA LEU A 198 -15.71 7.35 -12.49
C LEU A 198 -15.89 8.05 -11.14
N LYS A 199 -17.13 8.05 -10.63
CA LYS A 199 -17.50 8.73 -9.37
C LYS A 199 -17.94 7.75 -8.28
N GLU A 200 -18.30 6.54 -8.68
CA GLU A 200 -18.77 5.46 -7.82
C GLU A 200 -18.53 4.12 -8.54
N ILE A 201 -18.50 3.04 -7.75
CA ILE A 201 -18.51 1.66 -8.19
C ILE A 201 -19.60 0.97 -7.38
N ASN A 202 -20.56 0.30 -8.03
CA ASN A 202 -21.71 -0.37 -7.41
C ASN A 202 -22.53 0.48 -6.40
N GLY A 203 -22.47 1.82 -6.52
CA GLY A 203 -23.11 2.76 -5.60
C GLY A 203 -22.22 3.25 -4.45
N THR A 204 -21.03 2.65 -4.27
CA THR A 204 -19.99 3.14 -3.35
C THR A 204 -19.23 4.28 -4.01
N ALA A 205 -19.33 5.48 -3.44
CA ALA A 205 -18.71 6.68 -3.99
C ALA A 205 -17.17 6.64 -3.92
N ILE A 206 -16.50 7.20 -4.93
CA ILE A 206 -15.05 7.47 -4.91
C ILE A 206 -14.81 8.86 -4.33
N ARG A 207 -13.83 8.99 -3.44
CA ARG A 207 -13.36 10.28 -2.93
C ARG A 207 -11.86 10.42 -3.17
N LEU A 208 -11.48 11.57 -3.72
CA LEU A 208 -10.08 11.95 -3.83
C LEU A 208 -9.63 12.55 -2.49
N VAL A 209 -8.63 11.93 -1.86
CA VAL A 209 -8.06 12.32 -0.57
C VAL A 209 -6.68 12.96 -0.74
N THR A 210 -6.31 13.80 0.23
CA THR A 210 -5.05 14.56 0.29
C THR A 210 -4.20 14.13 1.48
N PRO A 211 -2.87 14.05 1.36
CA PRO A 211 -2.01 13.61 2.45
C PRO A 211 -2.06 14.51 3.68
N PHE A 212 -1.83 13.96 4.87
CA PHE A 212 -1.94 14.66 6.16
C PHE A 212 -1.15 15.98 6.23
N HIS A 213 0.08 16.02 5.71
CA HIS A 213 0.92 17.22 5.81
C HIS A 213 0.28 18.45 5.14
N THR A 214 -0.53 18.24 4.09
CA THR A 214 -1.20 19.32 3.35
C THR A 214 -2.23 20.06 4.20
N LEU A 215 -2.84 19.38 5.19
CA LEU A 215 -3.78 20.01 6.13
C LEU A 215 -3.10 21.09 6.98
N ARG A 216 -1.84 20.86 7.36
CA ARG A 216 -1.02 21.83 8.12
C ARG A 216 -0.63 23.03 7.27
N GLU A 217 -0.33 22.80 5.99
CA GLU A 217 0.00 23.86 5.03
C GLU A 217 -1.21 24.75 4.74
N LEU A 218 -2.39 24.14 4.54
CA LEU A 218 -3.66 24.85 4.39
C LEU A 218 -3.97 25.70 5.64
N ALA A 219 -3.87 25.13 6.84
CA ALA A 219 -4.08 25.87 8.10
C ALA A 219 -3.14 27.08 8.24
N ASN A 220 -1.85 26.91 7.92
CA ASN A 220 -0.89 28.01 7.93
C ASN A 220 -1.23 29.08 6.87
N SER A 221 -1.65 28.68 5.66
CA SER A 221 -1.96 29.60 4.55
C SER A 221 -3.15 30.53 4.80
N VAL A 222 -4.04 30.15 5.73
CA VAL A 222 -5.20 30.96 6.16
C VAL A 222 -4.81 31.98 7.24
N ILE A 223 -3.75 31.72 8.03
CA ILE A 223 -3.28 32.61 9.10
C ILE A 223 -2.48 33.82 8.56
N PHE A 224 -1.92 33.70 7.35
CA PHE A 224 -1.14 34.75 6.68
C PHE A 224 -1.90 35.50 5.57
N LYS A 225 -3.24 35.59 5.67
CA LYS A 225 -4.12 36.39 4.80
C LYS A 225 -4.99 37.33 5.61
#